data_AF-A0A848ZMX0-F1
#
_entry.id   AF-A0A848ZMX0-F1
#
_cell.length_a   1.000
_cell.length_b   1.000
_cell.length_c   1.000
_cell.angle_alpha   90.00
_cell.angle_beta   90.00
_cell.angle_gamma   90.00
#
_symmetry.space_group_name_H-M   'P 1'
#
loop_
_entity.id
_entity.type
_entity.pdbx_description
1 polymer ?
#
loop_
_entity_poly.entity_id
_entity_poly.type
_entity_poly.pdbx_seq_one_letter_code
_entity_poly.pdbx_strand_id
1 'polypeptide(L)'
;LYLPIGTKVTFGKSPENCWIIRANNDQNMNGCDISKYDWIMEESGELECENCPDPEEGDHDNNDKIIINEDGVDIDIKGDGDNFKLKINEQGVEIKTNEANTTPSKLPRGKPASH
;
A
#
# COMPACT_ATOMS: atom_id res chain seq x y z
N LEU A 1 9.40 -29.25 17.03
CA LEU A 1 8.86 -29.87 15.80
C LEU A 1 9.87 -29.61 14.70
N TYR A 2 10.21 -30.62 13.90
CA TYR A 2 11.07 -30.47 12.73
C TYR A 2 10.19 -30.65 11.49
N LEU A 3 10.33 -29.78 10.50
CA LEU A 3 9.56 -29.79 9.25
C LEU A 3 10.52 -30.06 8.08
N PRO A 4 10.40 -31.19 7.39
CA PRO A 4 11.13 -31.45 6.15
C PRO A 4 10.75 -30.46 5.04
N ILE A 5 11.66 -30.26 4.08
CA ILE A 5 11.40 -29.49 2.85
C ILE A 5 10.20 -30.10 2.10
N GLY A 6 9.38 -29.25 1.51
CA GLY A 6 8.15 -29.60 0.80
C GLY A 6 6.97 -29.94 1.72
N THR A 7 7.13 -29.80 3.05
CA THR A 7 6.02 -30.04 3.98
C THR A 7 5.00 -28.93 3.87
N LYS A 8 3.75 -29.29 3.54
CA LYS A 8 2.61 -28.37 3.64
C LYS A 8 2.17 -28.20 5.10
N VAL A 9 2.11 -26.94 5.55
CA VAL A 9 1.68 -26.55 6.89
C VAL A 9 0.33 -25.85 6.79
N THR A 10 -0.62 -26.33 7.59
CA THR A 10 -1.93 -25.71 7.76
C THR A 10 -2.21 -25.59 9.25
N PHE A 11 -2.91 -24.53 9.65
CA PHE A 11 -3.23 -24.29 11.05
C PHE A 11 -4.67 -24.70 11.34
N GLY A 12 -4.87 -25.35 12.48
CA GLY A 12 -6.21 -25.54 13.03
C GLY A 12 -6.80 -24.21 13.52
N LYS A 13 -7.95 -24.28 14.21
CA LYS A 13 -8.51 -23.09 14.87
C LYS A 13 -7.45 -22.41 15.74
N SER A 14 -7.20 -21.14 15.48
CA SER A 14 -6.26 -20.35 16.27
C SER A 14 -6.75 -20.36 17.73
N PRO A 15 -5.89 -20.60 18.72
CA PRO A 15 -6.26 -20.44 20.12
C PRO A 15 -6.73 -19.00 20.36
N GLU A 16 -7.39 -18.72 21.48
CA GLU A 16 -7.67 -17.31 21.86
C GLU A 16 -6.39 -16.46 21.94
N ASN A 17 -5.24 -17.11 22.11
CA ASN A 17 -3.91 -16.52 22.04
C ASN A 17 -3.17 -16.96 20.77
N CYS A 18 -2.39 -16.05 20.20
CA CYS A 18 -1.59 -16.31 19.00
C CYS A 18 -0.58 -17.44 19.18
N TRP A 19 -0.24 -18.12 18.08
CA TRP A 19 0.77 -19.18 18.12
C TRP A 19 2.16 -18.62 18.42
N ILE A 20 2.92 -19.31 19.27
CA ILE A 20 4.35 -18.99 19.42
C ILE A 20 5.11 -19.75 18.34
N ILE A 21 5.44 -19.04 17.26
CA ILE A 21 6.18 -19.56 16.11
C ILE A 21 7.50 -18.80 16.00
N ARG A 22 8.58 -19.55 15.75
CA ARG A 22 9.95 -19.02 15.58
C ARG A 22 10.52 -19.29 14.19
N ALA A 23 9.71 -19.82 13.28
CA ALA A 23 10.10 -19.99 11.89
C ALA A 23 9.97 -18.66 11.15
N ASN A 24 10.93 -18.37 10.27
CA ASN A 24 10.81 -17.27 9.33
C ASN A 24 9.75 -17.58 8.28
N ASN A 25 9.17 -16.54 7.71
CA ASN A 25 8.26 -16.63 6.57
C ASN A 25 8.46 -15.44 5.63
N ASP A 26 8.20 -15.67 4.35
CA ASP A 26 8.39 -14.71 3.25
C ASP A 26 7.49 -13.47 3.34
N GLN A 27 6.36 -13.58 4.05
CA GLN A 27 5.42 -12.48 4.29
C GLN A 27 5.70 -11.69 5.58
N ASN A 28 6.74 -12.05 6.35
CA ASN A 28 7.07 -11.45 7.64
C ASN A 28 5.87 -11.40 8.64
N MET A 29 4.96 -12.38 8.55
CA MET A 29 3.79 -12.49 9.41
C MET A 29 4.15 -12.97 10.81
N ASN A 30 3.40 -12.47 11.79
CA ASN A 30 3.51 -12.92 13.17
C ASN A 30 2.69 -14.21 13.42
N GLY A 31 2.78 -14.76 14.64
CA GLY A 31 2.08 -15.99 15.02
C GLY A 31 0.55 -15.93 15.07
N CYS A 32 -0.04 -14.74 15.04
CA CYS A 32 -1.48 -14.55 14.90
C CYS A 32 -1.88 -14.72 13.42
N ASP A 33 -1.18 -14.01 12.53
CA ASP A 33 -1.55 -13.88 11.13
C ASP A 33 -1.17 -15.10 10.31
N ILE A 34 -0.05 -15.74 10.62
CA ILE A 34 0.42 -16.96 9.93
C ILE A 34 -0.63 -18.09 9.96
N SER A 35 -1.50 -18.11 10.97
CA SER A 35 -2.55 -19.12 11.12
C SER A 35 -3.72 -18.99 10.14
N LYS A 36 -3.79 -17.88 9.39
CA LYS A 36 -4.86 -17.60 8.42
C LYS A 36 -4.57 -18.16 7.02
N TYR A 37 -3.35 -18.64 6.78
CA TYR A 37 -2.85 -19.03 5.46
C TYR A 37 -2.21 -20.42 5.47
N ASP A 38 -2.00 -20.96 4.27
CA ASP A 38 -1.32 -22.21 3.97
C ASP A 38 0.13 -21.93 3.59
N TRP A 39 1.03 -22.81 4.00
CA TRP A 39 2.47 -22.62 3.82
C TRP A 39 3.16 -23.90 3.33
N ILE A 40 4.31 -23.74 2.68
CA ILE A 40 5.22 -24.83 2.34
C ILE A 40 6.62 -24.53 2.90
N MET A 41 7.28 -25.55 3.44
CA MET A 41 8.67 -25.42 3.90
C MET A 41 9.62 -25.50 2.70
N GLU A 42 10.26 -24.40 2.35
CA GLU A 42 11.16 -24.33 1.21
C GLU A 42 12.59 -24.76 1.52
N GLU A 43 13.41 -24.94 0.48
CA GLU A 43 14.84 -25.26 0.63
C GLU A 43 15.62 -24.19 1.40
N SER A 44 15.13 -22.94 1.40
CA SER A 44 15.69 -21.82 2.17
C SER A 44 15.57 -22.02 3.69
N GLY A 45 14.70 -22.93 4.14
CA GLY A 45 14.33 -23.08 5.54
C GLY A 45 13.31 -22.03 6.02
N GLU A 46 12.73 -21.27 5.10
CA GLU A 46 11.64 -20.34 5.37
C GLU A 46 10.29 -20.94 4.92
N LEU A 47 9.22 -20.53 5.59
CA LEU A 47 7.87 -20.86 5.15
C LEU A 47 7.49 -19.93 3.99
N GLU A 48 7.23 -20.49 2.82
CA GLU A 48 6.66 -19.79 1.67
C GLU A 48 5.14 -19.88 1.72
N CYS A 49 4.49 -18.77 1.42
CA CYS A 49 3.05 -18.62 1.52
C CYS A 49 2.35 -19.05 0.21
N GLU A 50 1.36 -19.94 0.32
CA GLU A 50 0.69 -20.55 -0.85
C GLU A 50 -0.58 -19.79 -1.28
N ASN A 51 -1.25 -19.13 -0.34
CA ASN A 51 -2.53 -18.43 -0.56
C ASN A 51 -2.54 -17.08 0.14
N CYS A 52 -1.50 -16.30 -0.14
CA CYS A 52 -1.24 -15.03 0.52
C CYS A 52 -2.39 -14.05 0.37
N PRO A 53 -2.56 -13.15 1.34
CA PRO A 53 -3.43 -12.01 1.12
C PRO A 53 -2.89 -11.25 -0.09
N ASP A 54 -3.79 -10.74 -0.92
CA ASP A 54 -3.41 -9.65 -1.80
C ASP A 54 -2.79 -8.55 -0.93
N PRO A 55 -1.76 -7.83 -1.38
CA PRO A 55 -1.22 -6.72 -0.62
C PRO A 55 -2.38 -5.77 -0.32
N GLU A 56 -2.91 -5.85 0.89
CA GLU A 56 -3.91 -4.93 1.36
C GLU A 56 -3.23 -3.56 1.28
N GLU A 57 -3.67 -2.73 0.33
CA GLU A 57 -3.48 -1.29 0.45
C GLU A 57 -3.98 -0.97 1.85
N GLY A 58 -3.03 -0.68 2.76
CA GLY A 58 -3.28 -0.78 4.18
C GLY A 58 -4.60 -0.14 4.55
N ASP A 59 -5.36 -0.83 5.39
CA ASP A 59 -6.59 -0.32 6.00
C ASP A 59 -6.20 0.84 6.95
N HIS A 60 -5.78 1.94 6.32
CA HIS A 60 -5.83 3.26 6.86
C HIS A 60 -7.24 3.72 6.50
N ASP A 61 -8.06 3.92 7.52
CA ASP A 61 -9.24 4.79 7.52
C ASP A 61 -8.90 6.26 7.14
N ASN A 62 -7.87 6.48 6.32
CA ASN A 62 -7.49 7.75 5.73
C ASN A 62 -7.73 7.61 4.23
N ASN A 63 -8.71 8.37 3.72
CA ASN A 63 -9.14 8.42 2.32
C ASN A 63 -8.08 9.06 1.39
N ASP A 64 -6.81 8.82 1.67
CA ASP A 64 -5.67 9.33 0.91
C ASP A 64 -5.44 8.43 -0.30
N LYS A 65 -5.53 9.01 -1.50
CA LYS A 65 -5.44 8.29 -2.77
C LYS A 65 -4.41 8.91 -3.68
N ILE A 66 -3.49 8.09 -4.18
CA ILE A 66 -2.55 8.47 -5.25
C ILE A 66 -2.80 7.56 -6.44
N ILE A 67 -3.19 8.13 -7.58
CA ILE A 67 -3.38 7.44 -8.85
C ILE A 67 -2.38 7.97 -9.87
N ILE A 68 -1.65 7.07 -10.51
CA ILE A 68 -0.77 7.39 -11.63
C ILE A 68 -1.13 6.45 -12.78
N ASN A 69 -1.55 7.00 -13.92
CA ASN A 69 -1.93 6.24 -15.12
C ASN A 69 -1.60 7.02 -16.41
N GLU A 70 -2.03 6.50 -17.57
CA GLU A 70 -1.81 7.14 -18.87
C GLU A 70 -2.49 8.52 -18.99
N ASP A 71 -3.58 8.73 -18.25
CA ASP A 71 -4.31 10.01 -18.23
C ASP A 71 -3.62 11.07 -17.33
N GLY A 72 -2.64 10.66 -16.51
CA GLY A 72 -1.81 11.53 -15.69
C GLY A 72 -1.72 11.13 -14.21
N VAL A 73 -1.69 12.13 -13.33
CA VAL A 73 -1.50 11.97 -11.87
C VAL A 73 -2.66 12.62 -11.12
N ASP A 74 -3.31 11.87 -10.21
CA ASP A 74 -4.34 12.37 -9.27
C ASP A 74 -3.91 12.04 -7.84
N ILE A 75 -3.69 13.07 -7.03
CA ILE A 75 -3.37 12.97 -5.61
C ILE A 75 -4.53 13.61 -4.85
N ASP A 76 -5.10 12.86 -3.91
CA ASP A 76 -6.16 13.33 -3.00
C ASP A 76 -5.76 12.96 -1.57
N ILE A 77 -5.54 13.96 -0.72
CA ILE A 77 -5.15 13.80 0.69
C ILE A 77 -6.22 14.46 1.57
N LYS A 78 -6.76 13.69 2.51
CA LYS A 78 -7.83 14.07 3.44
C LYS A 78 -7.32 14.04 4.88
N GLY A 79 -7.01 15.21 5.44
CA GLY A 79 -6.67 15.36 6.86
C GLY A 79 -7.83 15.93 7.70
N ASP A 80 -7.69 15.85 9.02
CA ASP A 80 -8.61 16.43 10.02
C ASP A 80 -8.51 17.97 10.08
N GLY A 81 -8.74 18.65 8.96
CA GLY A 81 -8.76 20.10 8.90
C GLY A 81 -8.16 20.68 7.62
N ASP A 82 -7.23 19.97 6.98
CA ASP A 82 -6.57 20.37 5.72
C ASP A 82 -6.75 19.29 4.66
N ASN A 83 -7.30 19.69 3.51
CA ASN A 83 -7.52 18.81 2.36
C ASN A 83 -6.70 19.32 1.19
N PHE A 84 -6.00 18.40 0.52
CA PHE A 84 -5.19 18.73 -0.65
C PHE A 84 -5.58 17.82 -1.82
N LYS A 85 -5.81 18.42 -2.98
CA LYS A 85 -6.00 17.68 -4.23
C LYS A 85 -5.13 18.28 -5.34
N LEU A 86 -4.37 17.43 -6.02
CA LEU A 86 -3.56 17.78 -7.19
C LEU A 86 -3.95 16.87 -8.36
N LYS A 87 -4.26 17.48 -9.50
CA LYS A 87 -4.48 16.76 -10.76
C LYS A 87 -3.56 17.32 -11.82
N ILE A 88 -2.82 16.44 -12.48
CA ILE A 88 -1.95 16.77 -13.62
C ILE A 88 -2.39 15.90 -14.79
N ASN A 89 -2.76 16.53 -15.91
CA ASN A 89 -3.11 15.84 -17.14
C ASN A 89 -2.82 16.73 -18.37
N GLU A 90 -3.22 16.28 -19.56
CA GLU A 90 -3.02 17.02 -20.81
C GLU A 90 -3.66 18.42 -20.81
N GLN A 91 -4.68 18.65 -19.99
CA GLN A 91 -5.36 19.95 -19.90
C GLN A 91 -4.64 20.92 -18.94
N GLY A 92 -3.66 20.44 -18.17
CA GLY A 92 -2.80 21.25 -17.31
C GLY A 92 -2.75 20.75 -15.86
N VAL A 93 -2.53 21.68 -14.94
CA VAL A 93 -2.38 21.41 -13.51
C VAL A 93 -3.51 22.07 -12.73
N GLU A 94 -4.24 21.29 -11.94
CA GLU A 94 -5.29 21.74 -11.02
C GLU A 94 -4.86 21.47 -9.57
N ILE A 95 -4.92 22.49 -8.73
CA ILE A 95 -4.62 22.40 -7.29
C ILE A 95 -5.84 22.90 -6.53
N LYS A 96 -6.34 22.11 -5.59
CA LYS A 96 -7.43 22.46 -4.68
C LYS A 96 -6.99 22.25 -3.24
N THR A 97 -7.16 23.29 -2.44
CA THR A 97 -7.05 23.26 -0.99
C THR A 97 -8.36 23.77 -0.39
N ASN A 98 -8.64 23.41 0.86
CA ASN A 98 -9.80 23.87 1.61
C ASN A 98 -9.63 25.27 2.23
N GLU A 99 -8.43 25.88 2.13
CA GLU A 99 -8.28 27.31 2.42
C GLU A 99 -8.99 28.14 1.35
N ALA A 100 -10.08 28.82 1.75
CA ALA A 100 -10.78 29.79 0.94
C ALA A 100 -9.92 31.06 0.73
N ASN A 101 -8.93 31.00 -0.16
CA ASN A 101 -8.33 32.18 -0.79
C ASN A 101 -7.96 31.86 -2.23
N THR A 102 -8.94 32.07 -3.11
CA THR A 102 -8.77 31.98 -4.56
C THR A 102 -7.78 33.05 -5.01
N THR A 103 -6.57 32.65 -5.38
CA THR A 103 -5.73 33.45 -6.27
C THR A 103 -5.40 32.62 -7.51
N PRO A 104 -5.96 32.92 -8.68
CA PRO A 104 -5.60 32.21 -9.90
C PRO A 104 -4.17 32.58 -10.30
N SER A 105 -3.23 31.66 -10.05
CA SER A 105 -1.86 31.75 -10.52
C SER A 105 -1.83 31.58 -12.04
N LYS A 106 -1.96 32.68 -12.79
CA LYS A 106 -1.56 32.68 -14.20
C LYS A 106 -0.05 32.48 -14.25
N LEU A 107 0.40 31.30 -14.68
CA LEU A 107 1.80 31.09 -15.05
C LEU A 107 2.18 32.15 -16.10
N PRO A 108 3.25 32.94 -15.89
CA PRO A 108 3.73 33.83 -16.94
C PRO A 108 4.22 32.96 -18.09
N ARG A 109 3.62 33.13 -19.28
CA ARG A 109 4.17 32.57 -20.53
C ARG A 109 5.59 33.14 -20.68
N GLY A 110 6.58 32.26 -20.67
CA GLY A 110 7.97 32.62 -20.91
C GLY A 110 8.07 33.46 -22.18
N LYS A 111 8.72 34.62 -22.10
CA LYS A 111 9.05 35.42 -23.29
C LYS A 111 9.90 34.56 -24.23
N PRO A 112 9.58 34.50 -25.54
CA PRO A 112 10.51 33.92 -26.49
C PRO A 112 11.77 34.78 -26.54
N ALA A 113 12.92 34.13 -26.36
CA ALA A 113 14.23 34.77 -26.54
C ALA A 113 14.32 35.30 -27.98
N SER A 114 14.52 36.61 -28.13
CA SER A 114 14.84 37.22 -29.42
C SER A 114 16.33 37.07 -29.72
N HIS A 115 16.62 36.82 -31.00
CA HIS A 115 17.92 36.50 -31.61
C HIS A 115 19.08 37.42 -31.22
#